data_AF-A0A8C3G062-F1
#
_entry.id   AF-A0A8C3G062-F1
#
_cell.length_a   1.000
_cell.length_b   1.000
_cell.length_c   1.000
_cell.angle_alpha   90.00
_cell.angle_beta   90.00
_cell.angle_gamma   90.00
#
_symmetry.space_group_name_H-M   'P 1'
#
loop_
_entity.id
_entity.type
_entity.pdbx_description
1 polymer ?
#
loop_
_entity_poly.entity_id
_entity_poly.type
_entity_poly.pdbx_seq_one_letter_code
_entity_poly.pdbx_strand_id
1 'polypeptide(L)'
;MISWTSLLVFLLCSAVTPSLGCDWLRNYGHLSNTSLTLIQHMGGQLTDEESPVSFPYRLYQCIKSDEMESQLAFARDSLELIAGLYRHENRSSATWDTDETERFLMTIDRQTDVLKSCVSNSRLRRYYRRLVKSTLYRTGGSPASWELIRKESKLHLDQLDLLVGFVVDSATDSRRRSTDSRSALTLHDIIHPFIS
;
A
#
# COMPACT_ATOMS: atom_id res chain seq x y z
N MET A 1 -39.34 -13.02 -11.69
CA MET A 1 -39.34 -13.16 -10.21
C MET A 1 -37.99 -13.71 -9.80
N ILE A 2 -37.08 -12.84 -9.36
CA ILE A 2 -35.73 -13.25 -8.92
C ILE A 2 -35.91 -13.98 -7.59
N SER A 3 -35.56 -15.26 -7.58
CA SER A 3 -35.78 -16.15 -6.44
C SER A 3 -35.08 -15.59 -5.20
N TRP A 4 -35.82 -15.46 -4.10
CA TRP A 4 -35.31 -14.92 -2.83
C TRP A 4 -34.14 -15.76 -2.28
N THR A 5 -34.06 -17.03 -2.69
CA THR A 5 -32.93 -17.92 -2.41
C THR A 5 -31.63 -17.50 -3.10
N SER A 6 -31.70 -16.86 -4.27
CA SER A 6 -30.52 -16.36 -4.98
C SER A 6 -29.94 -15.10 -4.35
N LEU A 7 -30.78 -14.21 -3.78
CA LEU A 7 -30.31 -13.04 -3.03
C LEU A 7 -29.62 -13.44 -1.72
N LEU A 8 -30.15 -14.43 -1.00
CA LEU A 8 -29.54 -14.94 0.23
C LEU A 8 -28.18 -15.61 0.00
N VAL A 9 -27.98 -16.31 -1.12
CA VAL A 9 -26.68 -16.91 -1.46
C VAL A 9 -25.64 -15.84 -1.85
N PHE A 10 -26.05 -14.75 -2.51
CA PHE A 10 -25.16 -13.62 -2.80
C PHE A 10 -24.81 -12.79 -1.55
N LEU A 11 -25.73 -12.66 -0.59
CA LEU A 11 -25.52 -11.95 0.68
C LEU A 11 -24.71 -12.75 1.71
N LEU A 12 -24.75 -14.08 1.68
CA LEU A 12 -23.99 -14.93 2.61
C LEU A 12 -22.56 -15.25 2.13
N CYS A 13 -22.24 -15.01 0.85
CA CYS A 13 -20.86 -15.10 0.34
C CYS A 13 -20.03 -13.82 0.58
N SER A 14 -20.62 -12.75 1.12
CA SER A 14 -19.91 -11.51 1.43
C SER A 14 -19.19 -11.52 2.78
N ALA A 15 -19.46 -12.50 3.64
CA ALA A 15 -19.00 -12.52 5.04
C ALA A 15 -17.89 -13.53 5.35
N VAL A 16 -17.27 -14.12 4.33
CA VAL A 16 -16.00 -14.84 4.50
C VAL A 16 -15.05 -14.32 3.44
N THR A 17 -14.51 -13.12 3.64
CA THR A 17 -13.17 -12.84 3.12
C THR A 17 -12.28 -13.87 3.78
N PRO A 18 -11.72 -14.85 3.04
CA PRO A 18 -10.65 -15.62 3.62
C PRO A 18 -9.53 -14.60 3.86
N SER A 19 -9.25 -14.25 5.11
CA SER A 19 -8.02 -13.54 5.49
C SER A 19 -6.77 -14.41 5.27
N LEU A 20 -6.81 -15.34 4.31
CA LEU A 20 -5.74 -16.19 3.80
C LEU A 20 -4.58 -15.39 3.15
N GLY A 21 -4.49 -14.08 3.35
CA GLY A 21 -3.60 -13.20 2.58
C GLY A 21 -2.18 -13.10 3.09
N CYS A 22 -1.95 -13.26 4.40
CA CYS A 22 -0.72 -12.83 5.06
C CYS A 22 -0.19 -13.79 6.13
N ASP A 23 -0.09 -15.09 5.82
CA ASP A 23 0.65 -16.03 6.67
C ASP A 23 2.08 -15.54 6.99
N TRP A 24 2.63 -14.67 6.14
CA TRP A 24 3.95 -14.04 6.30
C TRP A 24 4.03 -13.03 7.46
N LEU A 25 2.92 -12.44 7.91
CA LEU A 25 2.91 -11.58 9.10
C LEU A 25 3.25 -12.36 10.37
N ARG A 26 3.13 -13.70 10.37
CA ARG A 26 3.51 -14.55 11.51
C ARG A 26 4.97 -14.33 11.94
N ASN A 27 5.84 -13.98 11.02
CA ASN A 27 7.25 -13.70 11.29
C ASN A 27 7.57 -12.21 11.47
N TYR A 28 6.60 -11.32 11.23
CA TYR A 28 6.81 -9.87 11.31
C TYR A 28 7.17 -9.44 12.74
N GLY A 29 6.52 -10.02 13.76
CA GLY A 29 6.82 -9.70 15.16
C GLY A 29 8.28 -9.98 15.54
N HIS A 30 8.85 -11.08 15.07
CA HIS A 30 10.26 -11.40 15.30
C HIS A 30 11.18 -10.39 14.61
N LEU A 31 10.92 -10.06 13.34
CA LEU A 31 11.72 -9.09 12.59
C LEU A 31 11.64 -7.69 13.20
N SER A 32 10.45 -7.27 13.62
CA SER A 32 10.20 -5.99 14.31
C SER A 32 11.01 -5.92 15.60
N ASN A 33 10.95 -6.96 16.44
CA ASN A 33 11.75 -7.03 17.66
C ASN A 33 13.26 -6.96 17.36
N THR A 34 13.75 -7.72 16.37
CA THR A 34 15.15 -7.67 15.96
C THR A 34 15.57 -6.27 15.51
N SER A 35 14.73 -5.57 14.73
CA SER A 35 15.04 -4.18 14.32
C SER A 35 15.08 -3.21 15.50
N LEU A 36 14.18 -3.38 16.49
CA LEU A 36 14.16 -2.57 17.70
C LEU A 36 15.37 -2.84 18.60
N THR A 37 15.85 -4.08 18.68
CA THR A 37 17.09 -4.39 19.41
C THR A 37 18.30 -3.79 18.71
N LEU A 38 18.39 -3.93 17.38
CA LEU A 38 19.55 -3.42 16.63
C LEU A 38 19.61 -1.89 16.68
N ILE A 39 18.48 -1.19 16.53
CA ILE A 39 18.49 0.27 16.60
C ILE A 39 18.95 0.80 17.96
N GLN A 40 18.67 0.06 19.05
CA GLN A 40 19.10 0.41 20.40
C GLN A 40 20.59 0.18 20.64
N HIS A 41 21.20 -0.79 19.95
CA HIS A 41 22.56 -1.25 20.25
C HIS A 41 23.60 -0.82 19.22
N MET A 42 23.19 -0.53 17.98
CA MET A 42 24.11 -0.15 16.91
C MET A 42 24.85 1.16 17.20
N GLY A 43 24.43 1.94 18.20
CA GLY A 43 25.08 3.17 18.61
C GLY A 43 25.27 3.25 20.12
N GLY A 44 25.61 4.46 20.59
CA GLY A 44 25.58 4.77 22.01
C GLY A 44 24.15 5.01 22.51
N GLN A 45 24.04 5.60 23.70
CA GLN A 45 22.76 6.04 24.26
C GLN A 45 22.04 6.98 23.27
N LEU A 46 20.72 6.80 23.12
CA LEU A 46 19.89 7.73 22.35
C LEU A 46 19.94 9.12 22.98
N THR A 47 19.96 10.15 22.14
CA THR A 47 19.98 11.54 22.61
C THR A 47 18.67 11.92 23.28
N ASP A 48 18.75 12.77 24.30
CA ASP A 48 17.60 13.42 24.93
C ASP A 48 17.20 14.73 24.21
N GLU A 49 17.92 15.10 23.14
CA GLU A 49 17.59 16.27 22.32
C GLU A 49 16.20 16.15 21.69
N GLU A 50 15.43 17.22 21.78
CA GLU A 50 14.11 17.28 21.15
C GLU A 50 14.25 17.39 19.62
N SER A 51 13.42 16.62 18.91
CA SER A 51 13.34 16.72 17.45
C SER A 51 12.84 18.11 17.04
N PRO A 52 13.47 18.78 16.06
CA PRO A 52 13.02 20.07 15.55
C PRO A 52 11.68 19.97 14.80
N VAL A 53 11.24 18.75 14.47
CA VAL A 53 9.95 18.45 13.86
C VAL A 53 9.14 17.55 14.79
N SER A 54 7.89 17.91 15.04
CA SER A 54 6.98 17.13 15.87
C SER A 54 6.76 15.74 15.29
N PHE A 55 6.81 14.71 16.14
CA PHE A 55 6.45 13.36 15.72
C PHE A 55 4.97 13.30 15.27
N PRO A 56 4.64 12.67 14.13
CA PRO A 56 3.31 12.75 13.53
C PRO A 56 2.29 11.82 14.21
N TYR A 57 2.07 11.97 15.53
CA TYR A 57 1.13 11.11 16.29
C TYR A 57 -0.29 11.08 15.71
N ARG A 58 -0.78 12.21 15.19
CA ARG A 58 -2.10 12.29 14.55
C ARG A 58 -2.18 11.41 13.29
N LEU A 59 -1.11 11.31 12.51
CA LEU A 59 -1.06 10.45 11.32
C LEU A 59 -1.22 8.97 11.71
N TYR A 60 -0.51 8.54 12.77
CA TYR A 60 -0.68 7.20 13.33
C TYR A 60 -2.06 6.94 13.93
N GLN A 61 -2.74 7.98 14.44
CA GLN A 61 -4.12 7.86 14.91
C GLN A 61 -5.10 7.68 13.74
N CYS A 62 -4.95 8.47 12.67
CA CYS A 62 -5.78 8.36 11.47
C CYS A 62 -5.65 6.99 10.81
N ILE A 63 -4.41 6.50 10.60
CA ILE A 63 -4.22 5.23 9.90
C ILE A 63 -4.78 4.03 10.67
N LYS A 64 -4.82 4.09 12.01
CA LYS A 64 -5.42 3.03 12.84
C LYS A 64 -6.91 2.82 12.56
N SER A 65 -7.61 3.83 12.07
CA SER A 65 -9.03 3.73 11.69
C SER A 65 -9.26 3.40 10.21
N ASP A 66 -8.21 3.34 9.39
CA ASP A 66 -8.32 3.04 7.96
C ASP A 66 -8.39 1.54 7.67
N GLU A 67 -8.63 1.19 6.40
CA GLU A 67 -8.63 -0.20 5.92
C GLU A 67 -7.27 -0.88 6.12
N MET A 68 -7.30 -2.20 6.32
CA MET A 68 -6.10 -3.02 6.57
C MET A 68 -5.03 -2.86 5.48
N GLU A 69 -5.44 -2.74 4.21
CA GLU A 69 -4.52 -2.51 3.09
C GLU A 69 -3.78 -1.17 3.23
N SER A 70 -4.48 -0.11 3.63
CA SER A 70 -3.88 1.20 3.90
C SER A 70 -2.92 1.14 5.08
N GLN A 71 -3.28 0.41 6.15
CA GLN A 71 -2.41 0.21 7.31
C GLN A 71 -1.11 -0.51 6.94
N LEU A 72 -1.20 -1.59 6.16
CA LEU A 72 -0.05 -2.37 5.71
C LEU A 72 0.81 -1.59 4.71
N ALA A 73 0.19 -0.80 3.82
CA ALA A 73 0.89 0.11 2.92
C ALA A 73 1.64 1.19 3.70
N PHE A 74 0.99 1.81 4.69
CA PHE A 74 1.60 2.81 5.56
C PHE A 74 2.81 2.26 6.31
N ALA A 75 2.71 1.04 6.86
CA ALA A 75 3.83 0.39 7.52
C ALA A 75 4.99 0.11 6.54
N ARG A 76 4.68 -0.40 5.34
CA ARG A 76 5.70 -0.64 4.28
C ARG A 76 6.42 0.66 3.92
N ASP A 77 5.66 1.71 3.62
CA ASP A 77 6.21 2.99 3.16
C ASP A 77 7.04 3.66 4.27
N SER A 78 6.61 3.55 5.54
CA SER A 78 7.37 4.01 6.70
C SER A 78 8.73 3.30 6.80
N LEU A 79 8.76 1.98 6.63
CA LEU A 79 10.00 1.19 6.68
C LEU A 79 10.96 1.53 5.53
N GLU A 80 10.43 1.74 4.32
CA GLU A 80 11.23 2.19 3.17
C GLU A 80 11.86 3.57 3.41
N LEU A 81 11.07 4.50 3.93
CA LEU A 81 11.54 5.84 4.29
C LEU A 81 12.60 5.78 5.40
N ILE A 82 12.39 4.98 6.44
CA ILE A 82 13.37 4.75 7.50
C ILE A 82 14.67 4.21 6.90
N ALA A 83 14.62 3.15 6.09
CA ALA A 83 15.81 2.58 5.48
C ALA A 83 16.54 3.59 4.59
N GLY A 84 15.79 4.46 3.90
CA GLY A 84 16.33 5.60 3.14
C GLY A 84 17.17 6.56 4.00
N LEU A 85 16.73 6.88 5.22
CA LEU A 85 17.49 7.72 6.15
C LEU A 85 18.84 7.09 6.53
N TYR A 86 18.87 5.77 6.78
CA TYR A 86 20.09 5.05 7.18
C TYR A 86 21.06 4.75 6.04
N ARG A 87 20.59 4.83 4.80
CA ARG A 87 21.40 4.71 3.56
C ARG A 87 21.89 6.06 3.05
N HIS A 88 21.46 7.16 3.63
CA HIS A 88 21.87 8.49 3.20
C HIS A 88 23.39 8.64 3.27
N GLU A 89 23.95 9.34 2.28
CA GLU A 89 25.38 9.65 2.24
C GLU A 89 25.77 10.48 3.48
N ASN A 90 27.00 10.33 3.98
CA ASN A 90 27.54 11.00 5.18
C ASN A 90 27.28 10.35 6.56
N ARG A 91 26.85 9.07 6.59
CA ARG A 91 26.83 8.26 7.82
C ARG A 91 28.23 7.99 8.40
N SER A 92 29.30 8.30 7.66
CA SER A 92 30.70 8.16 8.14
C SER A 92 31.02 8.98 9.39
N SER A 93 30.21 10.00 9.69
CA SER A 93 30.32 10.80 10.93
C SER A 93 29.69 10.13 12.15
N ALA A 94 28.79 9.17 11.96
CA ALA A 94 28.15 8.45 13.05
C ALA A 94 29.11 7.43 13.65
N THR A 95 29.17 7.35 14.97
CA THR A 95 29.98 6.36 15.70
C THR A 95 29.29 4.99 15.82
N TRP A 96 28.36 4.70 14.92
CA TRP A 96 27.55 3.48 14.97
C TRP A 96 28.34 2.27 14.48
N ASP A 97 28.09 1.11 15.07
CA ASP A 97 28.62 -0.16 14.62
C ASP A 97 28.12 -0.47 13.22
N THR A 98 29.05 -0.65 12.29
CA THR A 98 28.72 -0.78 10.86
C THR A 98 28.00 -2.11 10.58
N ASP A 99 28.39 -3.19 11.25
CA ASP A 99 27.82 -4.52 11.05
C ASP A 99 26.40 -4.60 11.63
N GLU A 100 26.17 -4.02 12.81
CA GLU A 100 24.84 -3.93 13.40
C GLU A 100 23.92 -3.01 12.60
N THR A 101 24.44 -1.90 12.09
CA THR A 101 23.64 -1.00 11.23
C THR A 101 23.27 -1.67 9.91
N GLU A 102 24.17 -2.45 9.32
CA GLU A 102 23.87 -3.22 8.11
C GLU A 102 22.84 -4.33 8.39
N ARG A 103 22.99 -5.04 9.52
CA ARG A 103 21.99 -6.03 9.95
C ARG A 103 20.63 -5.40 10.22
N PHE A 104 20.60 -4.18 10.75
CA PHE A 104 19.38 -3.40 10.93
C PHE A 104 18.71 -3.14 9.58
N LEU A 105 19.45 -2.60 8.61
CA LEU A 105 18.96 -2.34 7.25
C LEU A 105 18.42 -3.60 6.57
N MET A 106 19.16 -4.72 6.62
CA MET A 106 18.70 -6.01 6.10
C MET A 106 17.41 -6.49 6.76
N THR A 107 17.26 -6.25 8.07
CA THR A 107 16.05 -6.63 8.81
C THR A 107 14.85 -5.76 8.40
N ILE A 108 15.06 -4.46 8.19
CA ILE A 108 14.04 -3.53 7.70
C ILE A 108 13.60 -3.89 6.27
N ASP A 109 14.54 -4.20 5.37
CA ASP A 109 14.22 -4.65 4.02
C ASP A 109 13.36 -5.91 4.04
N ARG A 110 13.72 -6.87 4.90
CA ARG A 110 12.96 -8.11 5.04
C ARG A 110 11.54 -7.88 5.58
N GLN A 111 11.36 -6.95 6.53
CA GLN A 111 10.02 -6.54 6.98
C GLN A 111 9.22 -5.91 5.84
N THR A 112 9.86 -5.05 5.05
CA THR A 112 9.27 -4.39 3.88
C THR A 112 8.82 -5.41 2.84
N ASP A 113 9.62 -6.43 2.55
CA ASP A 113 9.27 -7.49 1.60
C ASP A 113 8.08 -8.35 2.08
N VAL A 114 8.03 -8.63 3.38
CA VAL A 114 6.86 -9.29 4.01
C VAL A 114 5.61 -8.44 3.78
N LEU A 115 5.66 -7.14 4.06
CA LEU A 115 4.51 -6.24 3.86
C LEU A 115 4.15 -6.05 2.38
N LYS A 116 5.13 -5.95 1.47
CA LYS A 116 4.90 -5.93 0.02
C LYS A 116 4.15 -7.17 -0.45
N SER A 117 4.48 -8.33 0.11
CA SER A 117 3.78 -9.58 -0.22
C SER A 117 2.30 -9.55 0.19
N CYS A 118 2.00 -8.81 1.26
CA CYS A 118 0.68 -8.64 1.84
C CYS A 118 -0.19 -7.63 1.09
N VAL A 119 0.38 -6.48 0.71
CA VAL A 119 -0.34 -5.40 0.00
C VAL A 119 -0.42 -5.67 -1.51
N SER A 120 0.37 -6.62 -2.02
CA SER A 120 0.25 -7.04 -3.42
C SER A 120 -1.08 -7.76 -3.63
N ASN A 121 -1.86 -7.38 -4.65
CA ASN A 121 -3.09 -8.08 -5.01
C ASN A 121 -2.76 -9.55 -5.30
N SER A 122 -3.02 -10.41 -4.31
CA SER A 122 -2.58 -11.81 -4.32
C SER A 122 -3.18 -12.59 -5.48
N ARG A 123 -4.36 -12.17 -5.98
CA ARG A 123 -5.01 -12.72 -7.17
C ARG A 123 -4.27 -12.33 -8.45
N LEU A 124 -3.90 -11.06 -8.59
CA LEU A 124 -3.12 -10.56 -9.73
C LEU A 124 -1.73 -11.23 -9.78
N ARG A 125 -1.05 -11.31 -8.64
CA ARG A 125 0.25 -11.99 -8.54
C ARG A 125 0.14 -13.49 -8.86
N ARG A 126 -0.94 -14.15 -8.41
CA ARG A 126 -1.23 -15.55 -8.74
C ARG A 126 -1.52 -15.73 -10.22
N TYR A 127 -2.22 -14.80 -10.86
CA TYR A 127 -2.42 -14.79 -12.31
C TYR A 127 -1.08 -14.77 -13.05
N TYR A 128 -0.19 -13.80 -12.78
CA TYR A 128 1.10 -13.72 -13.48
C TYR A 128 2.00 -14.93 -13.24
N ARG A 129 2.01 -15.49 -12.02
CA ARG A 129 2.71 -16.75 -11.73
C ARG A 129 2.17 -17.92 -12.57
N ARG A 130 0.84 -18.03 -12.71
CA ARG A 130 0.20 -19.06 -13.53
C ARG A 130 0.47 -18.84 -15.01
N LEU A 131 0.49 -17.59 -15.46
CA LEU A 131 0.80 -17.22 -16.83
C LEU A 131 2.21 -17.69 -17.19
N VAL A 132 3.23 -17.24 -16.45
CA VAL A 132 4.65 -17.64 -16.66
C VAL A 132 4.82 -19.16 -16.58
N LYS A 133 4.19 -19.81 -15.60
CA LYS A 133 4.28 -21.28 -15.46
C LYS A 133 3.66 -22.00 -16.65
N SER A 134 2.53 -21.51 -17.16
CA SER A 134 1.79 -22.15 -18.25
C SER A 134 2.39 -21.86 -19.62
N THR A 135 3.12 -20.76 -19.76
CA THR A 135 3.77 -20.35 -21.01
C THR A 135 5.25 -20.68 -20.97
N LEU A 136 6.06 -19.88 -20.27
CA LEU A 136 7.51 -19.92 -20.36
C LEU A 136 8.09 -21.22 -19.78
N TYR A 137 7.66 -21.65 -18.59
CA TYR A 137 8.24 -22.84 -17.96
C TYR A 137 7.82 -24.15 -18.63
N ARG A 138 6.55 -24.29 -19.03
CA ARG A 138 6.06 -25.53 -19.67
C ARG A 138 6.53 -25.71 -21.11
N THR A 139 6.82 -24.62 -21.82
CA THR A 139 7.18 -24.67 -23.24
C THR A 139 8.66 -24.44 -23.52
N GLY A 140 9.46 -24.16 -22.48
CA GLY A 140 10.88 -23.80 -22.63
C GLY A 140 11.11 -22.41 -23.22
N GLY A 141 10.13 -21.49 -23.13
CA GLY A 141 10.29 -20.11 -23.60
C GLY A 141 10.32 -19.97 -25.13
N SER A 142 9.59 -20.82 -25.86
CA SER A 142 9.46 -20.76 -27.32
C SER A 142 8.99 -19.38 -27.84
N PRO A 143 9.28 -19.01 -29.10
CA PRO A 143 8.79 -17.76 -29.70
C PRO A 143 7.27 -17.59 -29.60
N ALA A 144 6.51 -18.66 -29.84
CA ALA A 144 5.05 -18.64 -29.71
C ALA A 144 4.57 -18.34 -28.27
N SER A 145 5.32 -18.78 -27.26
CA SER A 145 4.98 -18.50 -25.86
C SER A 145 5.27 -17.06 -25.48
N TRP A 146 6.32 -16.46 -26.04
CA TRP A 146 6.55 -15.03 -25.93
C TRP A 146 5.48 -14.20 -26.63
N GLU A 147 4.99 -14.64 -27.80
CA GLU A 147 3.84 -14.00 -28.45
C GLU A 147 2.56 -14.09 -27.60
N LEU A 148 2.36 -15.20 -26.86
CA LEU A 148 1.25 -15.29 -25.90
C LEU A 148 1.41 -14.31 -24.73
N ILE A 149 2.62 -14.21 -24.16
CA ILE A 149 2.93 -13.22 -23.11
C ILE A 149 2.67 -11.80 -23.64
N ARG A 150 3.09 -11.49 -24.87
CA ARG A 150 2.86 -10.18 -25.50
C ARG A 150 1.37 -9.89 -25.65
N LYS A 151 0.57 -10.86 -26.10
CA LYS A 151 -0.89 -10.75 -26.22
C LYS A 151 -1.57 -10.47 -24.87
N GLU A 152 -1.27 -11.27 -23.85
CA GLU A 152 -1.85 -11.10 -22.50
C GLU A 152 -1.42 -9.76 -21.89
N SER A 153 -0.17 -9.34 -22.11
CA SER A 153 0.33 -8.03 -21.66
C SER A 153 -0.41 -6.88 -22.33
N LYS A 154 -0.65 -6.95 -23.64
CA LYS A 154 -1.45 -5.96 -24.36
C LYS A 154 -2.87 -5.87 -23.78
N LEU A 155 -3.54 -7.00 -23.55
CA LEU A 155 -4.89 -7.01 -22.96
C LEU A 155 -4.89 -6.34 -21.58
N HIS A 156 -3.89 -6.62 -20.75
CA HIS A 156 -3.75 -5.96 -19.45
C HIS A 156 -3.55 -4.45 -19.57
N LEU A 157 -2.71 -3.99 -20.51
CA LEU A 157 -2.52 -2.56 -20.76
C LEU A 157 -3.80 -1.89 -21.23
N ASP A 158 -4.55 -2.51 -22.15
CA ASP A 158 -5.83 -1.98 -22.63
C ASP A 158 -6.85 -1.86 -21.47
N GLN A 159 -6.89 -2.81 -20.54
CA GLN A 159 -7.76 -2.72 -19.34
C GLN A 159 -7.29 -1.67 -18.32
N LEU A 160 -5.98 -1.50 -18.16
CA LEU A 160 -5.43 -0.47 -17.27
C LEU A 160 -5.76 0.94 -17.78
N ASP A 161 -5.70 1.16 -19.10
CA ASP A 161 -6.08 2.43 -19.73
C ASP A 161 -7.55 2.79 -19.43
N LEU A 162 -8.46 1.83 -19.61
CA LEU A 162 -9.88 1.99 -19.27
C LEU A 162 -10.09 2.30 -17.78
N LEU A 163 -9.39 1.58 -16.89
CA LEU A 163 -9.50 1.80 -15.45
C LEU A 163 -9.01 3.20 -15.05
N VAL A 164 -7.88 3.64 -15.59
CA VAL A 164 -7.34 4.99 -15.32
C VAL A 164 -8.28 6.05 -15.87
N GLY A 165 -8.82 5.87 -17.07
CA GLY A 165 -9.84 6.76 -17.64
C GLY A 165 -11.04 6.94 -16.71
N PHE A 166 -11.60 5.83 -16.20
CA PHE A 166 -12.70 5.86 -15.25
C PHE A 166 -12.37 6.63 -13.95
N VAL A 167 -11.16 6.44 -13.41
CA VAL A 167 -10.71 7.15 -12.21
C VAL A 167 -10.62 8.66 -12.46
N VAL A 168 -10.07 9.07 -13.60
CA VAL A 168 -9.97 10.48 -14.00
C VAL A 168 -11.37 11.09 -14.12
N ASP A 169 -12.28 10.44 -14.85
CA ASP A 169 -13.65 10.93 -15.02
C ASP A 169 -14.36 11.10 -13.68
N SER A 170 -14.29 10.09 -12.81
CA SER A 170 -14.86 10.12 -11.46
C SER A 170 -14.30 11.27 -10.61
N ALA A 171 -13.00 11.55 -10.72
CA ALA A 171 -12.37 12.68 -10.02
C ALA A 171 -12.82 14.03 -10.57
N THR A 172 -13.01 14.16 -11.90
CA THR A 172 -13.51 15.40 -12.51
C THR A 172 -14.96 15.69 -12.13
N ASP A 173 -15.83 14.68 -12.10
CA ASP A 173 -17.23 14.82 -11.68
C ASP A 173 -17.35 15.18 -10.21
N SER A 174 -16.52 14.58 -9.35
CA SER A 174 -16.45 14.94 -7.92
C SER A 174 -16.04 16.41 -7.74
N ARG A 175 -15.14 16.93 -8.58
CA ARG A 175 -14.72 18.33 -8.56
C ARG A 175 -15.82 19.28 -9.07
N ARG A 176 -16.56 18.91 -10.12
CA ARG A 176 -17.71 19.70 -10.61
C ARG A 176 -18.81 19.80 -9.55
N ARG A 177 -19.14 18.68 -8.90
CA ARG A 177 -20.17 18.67 -7.85
C ARG A 177 -19.79 19.53 -6.64
N SER A 178 -18.50 19.58 -6.28
CA SER A 178 -18.04 20.44 -5.19
C SER A 178 -18.03 21.93 -5.58
N THR A 179 -17.71 22.28 -6.83
CA THR A 179 -17.84 23.67 -7.32
C THR A 179 -19.29 24.12 -7.40
N ASP A 180 -20.21 23.25 -7.83
CA ASP A 180 -21.64 23.57 -7.89
C ASP A 180 -22.23 23.74 -6.48
N SER A 181 -21.85 22.89 -5.52
CA SER A 181 -22.27 23.02 -4.13
C SER A 181 -21.77 24.31 -3.48
N ARG A 182 -20.54 24.74 -3.80
CA ARG A 182 -19.96 26.00 -3.31
C ARG A 182 -20.60 27.23 -3.97
N SER A 183 -21.00 27.10 -5.24
CA SER A 183 -21.71 28.15 -5.98
C SER A 183 -23.16 28.29 -5.52
N ALA A 184 -23.81 27.18 -5.13
CA ALA A 184 -25.15 27.20 -4.54
C ALA A 184 -25.18 27.84 -3.14
N LEU A 185 -24.17 27.59 -2.31
CA LEU A 185 -24.04 28.23 -0.99
C LEU A 185 -23.82 29.75 -1.12
N THR A 186 -22.99 30.19 -2.07
CA THR A 186 -22.75 31.62 -2.30
C THR A 186 -23.95 32.36 -2.90
N LEU A 187 -24.81 31.69 -3.68
CA LEU A 187 -26.05 32.29 -4.19
C LEU A 187 -27.13 32.42 -3.10
N HIS A 188 -27.18 31.48 -2.15
CA HIS A 188 -28.11 31.52 -1.03
C HIS A 188 -27.76 32.60 0.01
N ASP A 189 -26.49 33.03 0.06
CA ASP A 189 -26.01 34.13 0.90
C ASP A 189 -26.18 35.53 0.26
N ILE A 190 -26.61 35.61 -1.02
CA ILE A 190 -26.87 36.89 -1.73
C ILE A 190 -28.37 37.24 -1.74
N ILE A 191 -29.26 36.33 -1.33
CA ILE A 191 -30.71 36.58 -1.20
C ILE A 191 -31.11 36.54 0.28
N HIS A 192 -30.52 37.43 1.07
CA HIS A 192 -31.19 38.07 2.22
C HIS A 192 -30.45 39.38 2.52
N PRO A 193 -31.01 40.49 2.05
CA PRO A 193 -31.40 41.49 3.03
C PRO A 193 -32.82 42.00 2.77
N PHE A 194 -33.46 42.45 3.85
CA PHE A 194 -34.79 43.05 3.97
C PHE A 194 -35.98 42.10 4.20
N ILE A 195 -36.46 42.19 5.45
CA ILE A 195 -37.81 42.13 6.04
C ILE A 195 -37.61 41.37 7.37
N SER A 196 -37.69 41.94 8.57
CA SER A 196 -38.16 43.22 9.12
C SER A 196 -37.30 43.62 10.32
#